data_AF-A0A972XHF2-F1
#
_entry.id   AF-A0A972XHF2-F1
#
_cell.length_a   1.000
_cell.length_b   1.000
_cell.length_c   1.000
_cell.angle_alpha   90.00
_cell.angle_beta   90.00
_cell.angle_gamma   90.00
#
_symmetry.space_group_name_H-M   'P 1'
#
loop_
_entity.id
_entity.type
_entity.pdbx_description
1 polymer ?
#
loop_
_entity_poly.entity_id
_entity_poly.type
_entity_poly.pdbx_seq_one_letter_code
_entity_poly.pdbx_strand_id
1 'polypeptide(L)'
;MSASDEVRKATDYLANGHPRRSLSAAWRAADSSLREGDADALRAIIAMCDELVEHPDRRVASDARQLSSYCQHTLDGAGGGVESHTIIARLSRMRQPKRVCPDCAEKVQQRARVCRFCGFRFPDLADPST
;
A
#
# COMPACT_ATOMS: atom_id res chain seq x y z
N MET A 1 -9.87 12.82 8.43
CA MET A 1 -9.82 13.15 7.00
C MET A 1 -9.94 11.83 6.27
N SER A 2 -10.94 11.69 5.39
CA SER A 2 -11.23 10.40 4.75
C SER A 2 -10.13 10.04 3.75
N ALA A 3 -10.01 8.75 3.42
CA ALA A 3 -9.18 8.27 2.32
C ALA A 3 -9.40 9.09 1.03
N SER A 4 -10.67 9.34 0.67
CA SER A 4 -11.04 10.11 -0.51
C SER A 4 -10.55 11.57 -0.49
N ASP A 5 -10.51 12.21 0.69
CA ASP A 5 -9.98 13.57 0.81
C ASP A 5 -8.47 13.62 0.55
N GLU A 6 -7.74 12.62 1.03
CA GLU A 6 -6.30 12.50 0.83
C GLU A 6 -5.95 12.15 -0.62
N VAL A 7 -6.76 11.29 -1.27
CA VAL A 7 -6.62 11.01 -2.72
C VAL A 7 -6.81 12.28 -3.53
N ARG A 8 -7.90 13.03 -3.28
CA ARG A 8 -8.16 14.31 -3.95
C ARG A 8 -6.99 15.27 -3.78
N LYS A 9 -6.47 15.41 -2.56
CA LYS A 9 -5.32 16.27 -2.27
C LYS A 9 -4.05 15.83 -3.01
N ALA A 10 -3.83 14.52 -3.14
CA ALA A 10 -2.70 13.98 -3.90
C ALA A 10 -2.81 14.30 -5.40
N THR A 11 -4.01 14.15 -5.97
CA THR A 11 -4.32 14.54 -7.35
C THR A 11 -4.13 16.04 -7.57
N ASP A 12 -4.59 16.88 -6.64
CA ASP A 12 -4.39 18.34 -6.71
C ASP A 12 -2.90 18.70 -6.74
N TYR A 13 -2.06 18.06 -5.91
CA TYR A 13 -0.61 18.30 -5.98
C TYR A 13 -0.02 17.87 -7.32
N LEU A 14 -0.50 16.79 -7.93
CA LEU A 14 -0.02 16.32 -9.22
C LEU A 14 -0.38 17.32 -10.32
N ALA A 15 -1.65 17.74 -10.37
CA ALA A 15 -2.15 18.72 -11.33
C ALA A 15 -1.42 20.06 -11.24
N ASN A 16 -0.93 20.43 -10.06
CA ASN A 16 -0.13 21.64 -9.83
C ASN A 16 1.38 21.44 -10.02
N GLY A 17 1.84 20.31 -10.59
CA GLY A 17 3.26 20.08 -10.89
C GLY A 17 4.12 19.82 -9.64
N HIS A 18 3.54 19.27 -8.58
CA HIS A 18 4.24 18.94 -7.33
C HIS A 18 4.31 17.42 -7.09
N PRO A 19 5.01 16.65 -7.93
CA PRO A 19 4.98 15.18 -7.92
C PRO A 19 5.43 14.57 -6.59
N ARG A 20 6.46 15.14 -5.94
CA ARG A 20 6.92 14.66 -4.63
C ARG A 20 5.88 14.88 -3.52
N ARG A 21 5.15 16.01 -3.55
CA ARG A 21 4.08 16.28 -2.57
C ARG A 21 2.87 15.40 -2.84
N SER A 22 2.55 15.17 -4.12
CA SER A 22 1.53 14.22 -4.55
C SER A 22 1.81 12.82 -4.00
N LEU A 23 3.02 12.27 -4.23
CA LEU A 23 3.40 10.96 -3.68
C LEU A 23 3.33 10.90 -2.16
N SER A 24 3.80 11.93 -1.45
CA SER A 24 3.71 11.97 0.01
C SER A 24 2.26 11.97 0.50
N ALA A 25 1.35 12.67 -0.18
CA ALA A 25 -0.08 12.65 0.13
C ALA A 25 -0.70 11.28 -0.20
N ALA A 26 -0.34 10.69 -1.34
CA ALA A 26 -0.83 9.39 -1.76
C ALA A 26 -0.41 8.24 -0.82
N TRP A 27 0.80 8.28 -0.24
CA TRP A 27 1.19 7.34 0.80
C TRP A 27 0.31 7.44 2.05
N ARG A 28 -0.07 8.66 2.46
CA ARG A 28 -1.02 8.85 3.57
C ARG A 28 -2.42 8.38 3.19
N ALA A 29 -2.85 8.66 1.96
CA ALA A 29 -4.12 8.19 1.42
C ALA A 29 -4.18 6.66 1.43
N ALA A 30 -3.11 5.95 1.05
CA ALA A 30 -3.05 4.49 1.06
C ALA A 30 -3.18 3.90 2.48
N ASP A 31 -2.53 4.50 3.49
CA ASP A 31 -2.66 4.09 4.89
C ASP A 31 -4.08 4.35 5.43
N SER A 32 -4.69 5.50 5.09
CA SER A 32 -6.09 5.79 5.42
C SER A 32 -7.05 4.83 4.73
N SER A 33 -6.85 4.53 3.44
CA SER A 33 -7.68 3.61 2.65
C SER A 33 -7.66 2.20 3.23
N LEU A 34 -6.48 1.72 3.64
CA LEU A 34 -6.32 0.45 4.33
C LEU A 34 -7.07 0.39 5.66
N ARG A 35 -7.03 1.48 6.42
CA ARG A 35 -7.79 1.58 7.67
C ARG A 35 -9.27 1.62 7.40
N GLU A 36 -9.69 2.30 6.35
CA GLU A 36 -11.08 2.53 5.93
C GLU A 36 -11.68 1.35 5.15
N GLY A 37 -10.87 0.40 4.71
CA GLY A 37 -11.34 -0.69 3.85
C GLY A 37 -11.76 -0.20 2.46
N ASP A 38 -11.15 0.90 1.99
CA ASP A 38 -11.53 1.59 0.77
C ASP A 38 -10.66 1.11 -0.41
N ALA A 39 -11.16 0.11 -1.13
CA ALA A 39 -10.47 -0.44 -2.30
C ALA A 39 -10.47 0.54 -3.49
N ASP A 40 -11.49 1.41 -3.59
CA ASP A 40 -11.60 2.35 -4.71
C ASP A 40 -10.58 3.47 -4.58
N ALA A 41 -10.35 3.96 -3.35
CA ALA A 41 -9.26 4.89 -3.07
C ALA A 41 -7.89 4.29 -3.42
N LEU A 42 -7.65 3.00 -3.12
CA LEU A 42 -6.40 2.32 -3.52
C LEU A 42 -6.25 2.22 -5.05
N ARG A 43 -7.33 1.94 -5.79
CA ARG A 43 -7.32 1.92 -7.26
C ARG A 43 -7.05 3.31 -7.84
N ALA A 44 -7.63 4.35 -7.26
CA ALA A 44 -7.37 5.73 -7.67
C ALA A 44 -5.89 6.13 -7.46
N ILE A 45 -5.28 5.68 -6.35
CA ILE A 45 -3.85 5.89 -6.10
C ILE A 45 -2.99 5.17 -7.15
N ILE A 46 -3.34 3.95 -7.55
CA ILE A 46 -2.62 3.21 -8.62
C ILE A 46 -2.65 4.00 -9.92
N ALA A 47 -3.83 4.44 -10.37
CA ALA A 47 -3.97 5.20 -11.60
C ALA A 47 -3.11 6.49 -11.59
N MET A 48 -3.10 7.20 -10.46
CA MET A 48 -2.24 8.38 -10.28
C MET A 48 -0.74 8.03 -10.31
N CYS A 49 -0.34 6.88 -9.75
CA CYS A 49 1.06 6.44 -9.78
C CYS A 49 1.51 6.09 -11.20
N ASP A 50 0.65 5.52 -12.04
CA ASP A 50 0.97 5.18 -13.43
C ASP A 50 1.38 6.42 -14.23
N GLU A 51 0.75 7.58 -14.00
CA GLU A 51 1.18 8.86 -14.58
C GLU A 51 2.57 9.30 -14.11
N LEU A 52 2.93 8.97 -12.87
CA LEU A 52 4.20 9.38 -12.24
C LEU A 52 5.37 8.43 -12.56
N VAL A 53 5.10 7.21 -13.05
CA VAL A 53 6.16 6.27 -13.46
C VAL A 53 6.96 6.82 -14.65
N GLU A 54 6.32 7.57 -15.54
CA GLU A 54 6.95 8.20 -16.71
C GLU A 54 7.65 9.53 -16.38
N HIS A 55 7.69 9.93 -15.10
CA HIS A 55 8.27 11.21 -14.69
C HIS A 55 9.81 11.21 -14.83
N PRO A 56 10.44 12.30 -15.32
CA PRO A 56 11.90 12.35 -15.55
C PRO A 56 12.75 12.23 -14.28
N ASP A 57 12.21 12.65 -13.13
CA ASP A 57 12.84 12.40 -11.83
C ASP A 57 12.75 10.91 -11.47
N ARG A 58 13.86 10.19 -11.62
CA ARG A 58 13.96 8.74 -11.34
C ARG A 58 13.53 8.36 -9.93
N ARG A 59 13.67 9.26 -8.95
CA ARG A 59 13.25 8.98 -7.58
C ARG A 59 11.73 9.02 -7.46
N VAL A 60 11.08 10.01 -8.09
CA VAL A 60 9.62 10.08 -8.19
C VAL A 60 9.09 8.82 -8.89
N ALA A 61 9.66 8.44 -10.03
CA ALA A 61 9.24 7.25 -10.77
C ALA A 61 9.46 5.94 -9.98
N SER A 62 10.53 5.86 -9.18
CA SER A 62 10.78 4.70 -8.31
C SER A 62 9.78 4.63 -7.15
N ASP A 63 9.56 5.76 -6.46
CA ASP A 63 8.62 5.83 -5.34
C ASP A 63 7.18 5.58 -5.80
N ALA A 64 6.80 6.05 -7.00
CA ALA A 64 5.51 5.79 -7.63
C ALA A 64 5.31 4.30 -7.94
N ARG A 65 6.33 3.62 -8.51
CA ARG A 65 6.29 2.17 -8.74
C ARG A 65 6.14 1.39 -7.44
N GLN A 66 6.87 1.79 -6.40
CA GLN A 66 6.77 1.14 -5.09
C GLN A 66 5.36 1.32 -4.49
N LEU A 67 4.77 2.52 -4.58
CA LEU A 67 3.42 2.77 -4.09
C LEU A 67 2.35 2.02 -4.92
N SER A 68 2.48 2.00 -6.24
CA SER A 68 1.58 1.25 -7.12
C SER A 68 1.61 -0.25 -6.79
N SER A 69 2.80 -0.85 -6.69
CA SER A 69 2.97 -2.25 -6.27
C SER A 69 2.37 -2.51 -4.88
N TYR A 70 2.55 -1.55 -3.95
CA TYR A 70 1.96 -1.64 -2.62
C TYR A 70 0.44 -1.74 -2.64
N CYS A 71 -0.21 -0.85 -3.38
CA CYS A 71 -1.66 -0.82 -3.52
C CYS A 71 -2.18 -2.07 -4.24
N GLN A 72 -1.50 -2.51 -5.31
CA GLN A 72 -1.85 -3.73 -6.06
C GLN A 72 -1.82 -4.96 -5.17
N HIS A 73 -0.70 -5.21 -4.49
CA HIS A 73 -0.57 -6.35 -3.60
C HIS A 73 -1.58 -6.31 -2.45
N THR A 74 -1.88 -5.12 -1.94
CA THR A 74 -2.92 -4.94 -0.94
C THR A 74 -4.31 -5.36 -1.46
N LEU A 75 -4.67 -4.94 -2.67
CA LEU A 75 -5.93 -5.30 -3.33
C LEU A 75 -6.01 -6.81 -3.62
N ASP A 76 -4.87 -7.42 -3.97
CA ASP A 76 -4.74 -8.87 -4.19
C ASP A 76 -4.78 -9.71 -2.89
N GLY A 77 -4.94 -9.06 -1.74
CA GLY A 77 -5.03 -9.74 -0.44
C GLY A 77 -3.68 -10.01 0.25
N ALA A 78 -2.55 -9.57 -0.32
CA ALA A 78 -1.23 -9.72 0.30
C ALA A 78 -1.17 -8.96 1.64
N GLY A 79 -1.10 -9.70 2.75
CA GLY A 79 -1.02 -9.12 4.09
C GLY A 79 -2.36 -8.76 4.75
N GLY A 80 -3.43 -9.47 4.37
CA GLY A 80 -4.74 -9.41 5.06
C GLY A 80 -5.82 -8.59 4.35
N GLY A 81 -5.57 -8.19 3.10
CA GLY A 81 -6.52 -7.54 2.21
C GLY A 81 -7.18 -6.25 2.73
N VAL A 82 -8.13 -5.77 1.93
CA VAL A 82 -9.03 -4.66 2.23
C VAL A 82 -10.28 -5.22 2.92
N GLU A 83 -10.13 -5.69 4.16
CA GLU A 83 -11.22 -6.32 4.93
C GLU A 83 -11.92 -5.30 5.84
N SER A 84 -13.25 -5.37 5.91
CA SER A 84 -14.11 -4.40 6.60
C SER A 84 -13.99 -4.42 8.14
N HIS A 85 -14.32 -3.26 8.73
CA HIS A 85 -14.06 -2.85 10.10
C HIS A 85 -14.93 -3.54 11.14
N THR A 86 -14.34 -4.51 11.83
CA THR A 86 -14.68 -4.67 13.25
C THR A 86 -13.53 -4.15 14.10
N ILE A 87 -13.85 -3.46 15.20
CA ILE A 87 -12.87 -2.95 16.17
C ILE A 87 -11.94 -4.10 16.65
N ILE A 88 -12.50 -5.32 16.75
CA ILE A 88 -11.78 -6.53 17.14
C ILE A 88 -10.77 -6.96 16.06
N ALA A 89 -11.16 -6.96 14.78
CA ALA A 89 -10.23 -7.24 13.68
C ALA A 89 -9.09 -6.20 13.62
N ARG A 90 -9.38 -4.93 13.93
CA ARG A 90 -8.40 -3.84 13.99
C ARG A 90 -7.38 -4.02 15.13
N LEU A 91 -7.86 -4.30 16.35
CA LEU A 91 -6.99 -4.58 17.51
C LEU A 91 -6.10 -5.81 17.27
N SER A 92 -6.65 -6.84 16.64
CA SER A 92 -5.91 -8.06 16.32
C SER A 92 -4.78 -7.79 15.32
N ARG A 93 -5.00 -6.97 14.28
CA ARG A 93 -3.93 -6.57 13.33
C ARG A 93 -2.80 -5.79 14.01
N MET A 94 -3.13 -4.90 14.95
CA MET A 94 -2.10 -4.09 15.65
C MET A 94 -1.17 -4.94 16.52
N ARG A 95 -1.68 -6.05 17.09
CA ARG A 95 -0.90 -6.95 17.96
C ARG A 95 -0.14 -8.03 17.20
N GLN A 96 -0.26 -8.11 15.88
CA GLN A 96 0.46 -9.16 15.15
C GLN A 96 1.97 -8.90 15.14
N PRO A 97 2.79 -9.91 15.45
CA PRO A 97 4.23 -9.83 15.28
C PRO A 97 4.59 -9.50 13.83
N LYS A 98 5.71 -8.78 13.65
CA LYS A 98 6.24 -8.37 12.36
C LYS A 98 7.51 -9.13 12.02
N ARG A 99 7.77 -9.33 10.73
CA ARG A 99 9.04 -9.82 10.18
C ARG A 99 9.58 -8.87 9.13
N VAL A 100 10.87 -8.97 8.84
CA VAL A 100 11.54 -8.20 7.79
C VAL A 100 11.51 -9.00 6.48
N CYS A 101 11.14 -8.35 5.38
CA CYS A 101 11.22 -8.94 4.05
C CYS A 101 12.70 -9.09 3.64
N PRO A 102 13.16 -10.27 3.20
CA PRO A 102 14.56 -10.47 2.81
C PRO A 102 14.94 -9.75 1.51
N ASP A 103 13.95 -9.41 0.68
CA ASP A 103 14.16 -8.81 -0.65
C ASP A 103 14.20 -7.27 -0.57
N CYS A 104 13.22 -6.65 0.07
CA CYS A 104 13.14 -5.19 0.16
C CYS A 104 13.41 -4.60 1.56
N ALA A 105 13.77 -5.42 2.54
CA ALA A 105 14.04 -5.03 3.93
C ALA A 105 12.86 -4.37 4.69
N GLU A 106 11.65 -4.36 4.13
CA GLU A 106 10.48 -3.76 4.79
C GLU A 106 9.89 -4.62 5.90
N LYS A 107 9.25 -3.97 6.87
CA LYS A 107 8.57 -4.66 7.99
C LYS A 107 7.14 -5.04 7.62
N VAL A 108 6.88 -6.34 7.49
CA VAL A 108 5.55 -6.91 7.16
C VAL A 108 5.00 -7.76 8.31
N GLN A 109 3.73 -8.15 8.24
CA GLN A 109 3.15 -9.08 9.23
C GLN A 109 3.88 -10.42 9.19
N GLN A 110 4.10 -11.05 10.34
CA GLN A 110 4.78 -12.35 10.43
C GLN A 110 4.04 -13.43 9.62
N ARG A 111 2.71 -13.36 9.60
CA ARG A 111 1.82 -14.27 8.85
C ARG A 111 1.57 -13.85 7.39
N ALA A 112 2.28 -12.85 6.86
CA ALA A 112 2.09 -12.42 5.48
C ALA A 112 2.64 -13.48 4.51
N ARG A 113 1.82 -14.07 3.65
CA ARG A 113 2.29 -14.97 2.59
C ARG A 113 3.10 -14.26 1.50
N VAL A 114 2.81 -12.97 1.28
CA VAL A 114 3.45 -12.12 0.29
C VAL A 114 3.80 -10.77 0.92
N CYS A 115 4.98 -10.24 0.60
CA CYS A 115 5.40 -8.90 0.99
C CYS A 115 4.56 -7.88 0.23
N ARG A 116 3.78 -7.07 0.94
CA ARG A 116 2.96 -6.04 0.31
C ARG A 116 3.77 -4.96 -0.40
N PHE A 117 5.06 -4.77 -0.07
CA PHE A 117 5.86 -3.66 -0.62
C PHE A 117 6.60 -4.01 -1.91
N CYS A 118 7.02 -5.27 -2.08
CA CYS A 118 7.79 -5.71 -3.25
C CYS A 118 7.27 -6.98 -3.91
N GLY A 119 6.23 -7.62 -3.35
CA GLY A 119 5.67 -8.85 -3.90
C GLY A 119 6.43 -10.14 -3.56
N PHE A 120 7.52 -10.09 -2.78
CA PHE A 120 8.26 -11.29 -2.37
C PHE A 120 7.33 -12.32 -1.71
N ARG A 121 7.33 -13.56 -2.20
CA ARG A 121 6.54 -14.66 -1.64
C ARG A 121 7.35 -15.37 -0.57
N PHE A 122 6.80 -15.45 0.64
CA PHE A 122 7.48 -16.10 1.75
C PHE A 122 7.23 -17.61 1.73
N PRO A 123 8.29 -18.45 1.78
CA PRO A 123 8.16 -19.90 1.68
C PRO A 123 7.49 -20.53 2.92
N ASP A 124 7.56 -19.88 4.08
CA ASP A 124 7.32 -20.52 5.39
C ASP A 124 5.85 -20.56 5.86
N LEU A 125 4.89 -20.33 4.96
CA LEU A 125 3.45 -20.41 5.27
C LEU A 125 2.70 -21.32 4.29
N ALA A 126 3.41 -22.23 3.63
CA ALA A 126 2.79 -23.40 3.01
C ALA A 126 2.16 -24.28 4.11
N ASP A 127 0.95 -24.76 3.84
CA ASP A 127 -0.04 -25.39 4.72
C ASP A 127 0.41 -26.12 6.00
N PRO A 128 -0.32 -25.99 7.13
CA PRO A 128 -0.20 -26.89 8.29
C PRO A 128 -0.84 -28.28 8.03
N SER A 129 -0.82 -28.78 6.79
CA SER A 129 -1.35 -30.09 6.42
C SER A 129 -0.20 -31.04 6.05
N THR A 130 0.55 -31.47 7.05
CA THR A 130 1.37 -32.70 7.02
C THR A 130 1.36 -33.32 8.41
#